data_AF-A0A833PHD9-F1
#
_entry.id   AF-A0A833PHD9-F1
#
_cell.length_a   1.000
_cell.length_b   1.000
_cell.length_c   1.000
_cell.angle_alpha   90.00
_cell.angle_beta   90.00
_cell.angle_gamma   90.00
#
_symmetry.space_group_name_H-M   'P 1'
#
loop_
_entity.id
_entity.type
_entity.pdbx_description
1 polymer ?
#
loop_
_entity_poly.entity_id
_entity_poly.type
_entity_poly.pdbx_seq_one_letter_code
_entity_poly.pdbx_strand_id
1 'polypeptide(L)'
;MENYTGSAWYKIQWRYQCNQENQAVALLIERINLAGAIYSNQELLWQDKSLVEPLSRSWNMPRYWVLPSTSVQNHQNEILVRVVGVTSQHSGLGQIRFGRAEDIANQNDQLIFERRTLFFINIIISFVLGTIGFTIWLFRREEKAFGWFGLTSFFWVLFAYNIISTVPIPFTDSLLTARLNLVFLVGYVYCLCLFSWRFALQHFQYLERFLLLSFSICVIALFATPIAHLDKTLLITFLYAGLIFIFNCVFFQWIAFKKGK
;
A
#
# COMPACT_ATOMS: atom_id res chain seq x y z
N MET A 1 10.82 20.14 4.64
CA MET A 1 11.87 19.11 4.78
C MET A 1 12.29 18.73 3.38
N GLU A 2 13.40 19.32 2.94
CA GLU A 2 13.92 19.25 1.57
C GLU A 2 14.56 17.88 1.30
N ASN A 3 14.21 17.29 0.15
CA ASN A 3 14.87 16.21 -0.61
C ASN A 3 16.07 15.48 0.05
N TYR A 4 15.82 14.67 1.09
CA TYR A 4 16.84 13.77 1.64
C TYR A 4 16.68 12.36 1.10
N THR A 5 17.49 11.98 0.12
CA THR A 5 17.60 10.58 -0.34
C THR A 5 18.63 9.90 0.56
N GLY A 6 18.21 9.05 1.49
CA GLY A 6 19.14 8.42 2.41
C GLY A 6 18.49 7.79 3.63
N SER A 7 19.31 7.54 4.65
CA SER A 7 18.86 6.99 5.93
C SER A 7 18.58 8.10 6.94
N ALA A 8 17.40 8.08 7.55
CA ALA A 8 17.06 8.89 8.71
C ALA A 8 17.29 8.07 9.99
N TRP A 9 17.82 8.71 11.02
CA TRP A 9 18.00 8.11 12.34
C TRP A 9 17.06 8.78 13.34
N TYR A 10 16.24 7.98 14.00
CA TYR A 10 15.38 8.41 15.09
C TYR A 10 15.95 7.89 16.39
N LYS A 11 16.23 8.80 17.33
CA LYS A 11 16.71 8.48 18.67
C LYS A 11 15.60 8.72 19.66
N ILE A 12 15.14 7.64 20.30
CA ILE A 12 14.10 7.68 21.34
C ILE A 12 14.78 7.39 22.67
N GLN A 13 14.71 8.35 23.58
CA GLN A 13 15.17 8.20 24.95
C GLN A 13 13.95 7.99 25.84
N TRP A 14 13.98 6.95 26.66
CA TRP A 14 12.88 6.62 27.55
C TRP A 14 13.39 6.14 28.90
N ARG A 15 12.54 6.23 29.92
CA ARG A 15 12.87 5.84 31.30
C ARG A 15 11.87 4.81 31.78
N TYR A 16 12.36 3.80 32.50
CA TYR A 16 11.52 2.77 33.07
C TYR A 16 11.01 3.25 34.43
N GLN A 17 9.70 3.56 34.52
CA GLN A 17 9.04 4.06 35.74
C GLN A 17 7.97 3.08 36.23
N CYS A 18 8.27 1.77 36.24
CA CYS A 18 7.35 0.78 36.81
C CYS A 18 7.69 0.54 38.29
N ASN A 19 6.67 0.54 39.15
CA ASN A 19 6.78 0.23 40.58
C ASN A 19 7.14 -1.24 40.86
N GLN A 20 7.13 -2.11 39.84
CA GLN A 20 7.51 -3.51 39.94
C GLN A 20 8.87 -3.70 39.28
N GLU A 21 9.89 -4.00 40.08
CA GLU A 21 11.22 -4.35 39.58
C GLU A 21 11.14 -5.65 38.72
N ASN A 22 11.90 -5.70 37.62
CA ASN A 22 12.09 -6.86 36.75
C ASN A 22 10.96 -7.29 35.78
N GLN A 23 10.00 -6.43 35.42
CA GLN A 23 9.06 -6.79 34.36
C GLN A 23 9.58 -6.46 32.94
N ALA A 24 9.44 -7.42 32.03
CA ALA A 24 9.74 -7.22 30.62
C ALA A 24 8.78 -6.18 30.00
N VAL A 25 9.32 -5.31 29.15
CA VAL A 25 8.57 -4.27 28.45
C VAL A 25 8.51 -4.61 26.98
N ALA A 26 7.37 -4.44 26.34
CA ALA A 26 7.28 -4.55 24.89
C ALA A 26 7.29 -3.17 24.22
N LEU A 27 8.05 -3.07 23.14
CA LEU A 27 8.07 -1.96 22.20
C LEU A 27 7.23 -2.34 21.00
N LEU A 28 6.24 -1.52 20.65
CA LEU A 28 5.51 -1.59 19.39
C LEU A 28 5.93 -0.43 18.49
N ILE A 29 6.25 -0.75 17.24
CA ILE A 29 6.38 0.24 16.17
C ILE A 29 5.34 -0.09 15.13
N GLU A 30 4.37 0.80 14.96
CA GLU A 30 3.23 0.54 14.07
C GLU A 30 3.62 0.44 12.59
N ARG A 31 4.66 1.17 12.19
CA ARG A 31 5.12 1.24 10.80
C ARG A 31 6.54 1.77 10.72
N ILE A 32 7.36 1.10 9.91
CA ILE A 32 8.63 1.64 9.40
C ILE A 32 8.46 1.74 7.89
N ASN A 33 8.46 2.95 7.33
CA ASN A 33 8.23 3.08 5.91
C ASN A 33 9.46 2.59 5.11
N LEU A 34 9.23 1.75 4.10
CA LEU A 34 10.23 0.99 3.34
C LEU A 34 10.99 -0.05 4.17
N ALA A 35 12.21 0.28 4.62
CA ALA A 35 13.09 -0.65 5.31
C ALA A 35 13.76 0.03 6.52
N GLY A 36 14.07 -0.75 7.55
CA GLY A 36 14.81 -0.21 8.68
C GLY A 36 15.52 -1.23 9.56
N ALA A 37 16.28 -0.68 10.51
CA ALA A 37 16.95 -1.41 11.56
C ALA A 37 16.72 -0.73 12.91
N ILE A 38 16.62 -1.53 13.97
CA ILE A 38 16.31 -1.08 15.31
C ILE A 38 17.41 -1.58 16.24
N TYR A 39 17.89 -0.67 17.06
CA TYR A 39 18.88 -0.92 18.09
C TYR A 39 18.30 -0.52 19.44
N SER A 40 18.59 -1.29 20.48
CA SER A 40 18.30 -0.95 21.87
C SER A 40 19.60 -0.93 22.63
N ASN A 41 19.91 0.18 23.30
CA ASN A 41 21.13 0.37 24.08
C ASN A 41 22.39 -0.03 23.28
N GLN A 42 22.45 0.35 21.99
CA GLN A 42 23.53 0.05 21.02
C GLN A 42 23.59 -1.40 20.50
N GLU A 43 22.73 -2.30 20.97
CA GLU A 43 22.62 -3.67 20.46
C GLU A 43 21.56 -3.77 19.36
N LEU A 44 21.84 -4.54 18.31
CA LEU A 44 20.89 -4.76 17.21
C LEU A 44 19.74 -5.65 17.69
N LEU A 45 18.52 -5.10 17.73
CA LEU A 45 17.31 -5.86 18.00
C LEU A 45 16.76 -6.54 16.75
N TRP A 46 16.72 -5.80 15.64
CA TRP A 46 16.09 -6.27 14.42
C TRP A 46 16.51 -5.45 13.21
N GLN A 47 16.52 -6.08 12.03
CA GLN A 47 16.69 -5.43 10.74
C GLN A 47 15.85 -6.10 9.65
N ASP A 48 15.42 -5.30 8.67
CA ASP A 48 14.85 -5.83 7.42
C ASP A 48 15.85 -6.66 6.62
N LYS A 49 15.35 -7.56 5.76
CA LYS A 49 16.17 -8.47 4.95
C LYS A 49 17.14 -7.74 4.02
N SER A 50 16.68 -6.64 3.44
CA SER A 50 17.50 -5.77 2.58
C SER A 50 17.31 -4.31 2.95
N LEU A 51 18.42 -3.65 3.29
CA LEU A 51 18.57 -2.21 3.55
C LEU A 51 19.24 -1.48 2.37
N VAL A 52 19.55 -2.19 1.29
CA VAL A 52 20.12 -1.68 0.04
C VAL A 52 19.12 -1.96 -1.08
N GLU A 53 19.19 -1.22 -2.20
CA GLU A 53 18.32 -1.52 -3.34
C GLU A 53 18.55 -2.95 -3.87
N PRO A 54 17.47 -3.72 -4.13
CA PRO A 54 16.07 -3.35 -3.95
C PRO A 54 15.64 -3.45 -2.47
N LEU A 55 15.07 -2.36 -1.93
CA LEU A 55 14.74 -2.25 -0.50
C LEU A 55 13.59 -3.19 -0.12
N SER A 56 13.61 -3.64 1.14
CA SER A 56 12.43 -4.31 1.72
C SER A 56 11.26 -3.33 1.77
N ARG A 57 10.02 -3.82 1.66
CA ARG A 57 8.80 -3.01 1.63
C ARG A 57 7.88 -3.34 2.79
N SER A 58 8.38 -3.16 4.01
CA SER A 58 7.68 -3.63 5.20
C SER A 58 6.81 -2.59 5.91
N TRP A 59 6.41 -1.55 5.16
CA TRP A 59 5.60 -0.42 5.63
C TRP A 59 4.21 -0.82 6.15
N ASN A 60 3.71 -1.99 5.77
CA ASN A 60 2.41 -2.52 6.18
C ASN A 60 2.51 -3.57 7.30
N MET A 61 3.71 -3.82 7.84
CA MET A 61 3.94 -4.77 8.91
C MET A 61 4.18 -4.03 10.24
N PRO A 62 3.16 -3.94 11.12
CA PRO A 62 3.41 -3.56 12.50
C PRO A 62 4.27 -4.65 13.16
N ARG A 63 5.15 -4.22 14.05
CA ARG A 63 6.09 -5.12 14.73
C ARG A 63 6.23 -4.72 16.17
N TYR A 64 6.35 -5.73 17.02
CA TYR A 64 6.71 -5.54 18.40
C TYR A 64 7.90 -6.40 18.80
N TRP A 65 8.62 -5.94 19.83
CA TRP A 65 9.74 -6.65 20.42
C TRP A 65 9.58 -6.61 21.94
N VAL A 66 9.75 -7.75 22.58
CA VAL A 66 9.79 -7.85 24.04
C VAL A 66 11.23 -7.62 24.48
N LEU A 67 11.45 -6.57 25.26
CA LEU A 67 12.72 -6.22 25.88
C LEU A 67 12.79 -6.91 27.25
N PRO A 68 13.71 -7.87 27.44
CA PRO A 68 13.93 -8.52 28.73
C PRO A 68 14.29 -7.49 29.79
N SER A 69 13.89 -7.73 31.05
CA SER A 69 14.24 -6.87 32.18
C SER A 69 15.75 -6.69 32.37
N THR A 70 16.57 -7.66 31.94
CA THR A 70 18.04 -7.58 31.95
C THR A 70 18.61 -6.56 30.95
N SER A 71 17.91 -6.31 29.84
CA SER A 71 18.33 -5.34 28.82
C SER A 71 17.89 -3.91 29.12
N VAL A 72 16.92 -3.75 30.03
CA VAL A 72 16.29 -2.47 30.37
C VAL A 72 16.98 -1.90 31.61
N GLN A 73 17.62 -0.74 31.44
CA GLN A 73 18.24 -0.01 32.53
C GLN A 73 17.19 0.81 33.29
N ASN A 74 17.31 0.92 34.61
CA ASN A 74 16.34 1.66 35.44
C ASN A 74 16.35 3.18 35.18
N HIS A 75 17.47 3.75 34.72
CA HIS A 75 17.64 5.20 34.61
C HIS A 75 17.30 5.73 33.22
N GLN A 76 17.99 5.25 32.18
CA GLN A 76 17.85 5.76 30.83
C GLN A 76 18.10 4.64 29.83
N ASN A 77 17.13 4.43 28.95
CA ASN A 77 17.24 3.51 27.83
C ASN A 77 17.19 4.31 26.53
N GLU A 78 17.84 3.75 25.52
CA GLU A 78 17.92 4.34 24.20
C GLU A 78 17.46 3.34 23.16
N ILE A 79 16.57 3.80 22.27
CA ILE A 79 16.20 3.07 21.06
C ILE A 79 16.59 3.92 19.86
N LEU A 80 17.41 3.35 19.00
CA LEU A 80 17.78 3.94 17.72
C LEU A 80 17.05 3.21 16.61
N VAL A 81 16.30 3.95 15.81
CA VAL A 81 15.63 3.42 14.63
C VAL A 81 16.25 4.06 13.40
N ARG A 82 16.93 3.24 12.60
CA ARG A 82 17.43 3.62 11.29
C ARG A 82 16.34 3.32 10.26
N VAL A 83 15.80 4.34 9.63
CA VAL A 83 14.84 4.21 8.52
C VAL A 83 15.58 4.51 7.23
N VAL A 84 15.62 3.54 6.32
CA VAL A 84 16.23 3.70 4.99
C VAL A 84 15.10 3.80 3.98
N GLY A 85 15.12 4.88 3.20
CA GLY A 85 14.15 4.99 2.14
C GLY A 85 14.50 5.99 1.05
N VAL A 86 13.63 6.03 0.06
CA VAL A 86 13.73 6.93 -1.09
C VAL A 86 12.84 8.14 -0.86
N THR A 87 13.34 9.32 -1.23
CA THR A 87 12.62 10.61 -1.15
C THR A 87 11.19 10.52 -1.65
N SER A 88 11.00 9.74 -2.71
CA SER A 88 9.73 9.63 -3.41
C SER A 88 8.63 8.84 -2.74
N GLN A 89 8.92 8.19 -1.61
CA GLN A 89 7.92 7.36 -0.90
C GLN A 89 7.67 7.82 0.53
N HIS A 90 7.97 9.09 0.85
CA HIS A 90 7.73 9.71 2.17
C HIS A 90 8.19 8.81 3.33
N SER A 91 9.49 8.55 3.41
CA SER A 91 10.06 7.66 4.44
C SER A 91 9.88 8.24 5.84
N GLY A 92 9.37 7.45 6.78
CA GLY A 92 9.03 7.92 8.12
C GLY A 92 8.72 6.78 9.09
N LEU A 93 8.68 7.13 10.37
CA LEU A 93 8.37 6.24 11.47
C LEU A 93 6.92 6.46 11.90
N GLY A 94 6.18 5.37 12.11
CA GLY A 94 4.83 5.39 12.68
C GLY A 94 4.84 5.67 14.19
N GLN A 95 3.69 5.55 14.83
CA GLN A 95 3.61 5.68 16.28
C GLN A 95 4.41 4.56 16.97
N ILE A 96 5.03 4.94 18.09
CA ILE A 96 5.79 4.04 18.96
C ILE A 96 5.05 3.95 20.28
N ARG A 97 4.85 2.73 20.77
CA ARG A 97 4.19 2.48 22.05
C ARG A 97 5.03 1.55 22.90
N PHE A 98 5.06 1.82 24.19
CA PHE A 98 5.64 0.95 25.21
C PHE A 98 4.53 0.46 26.11
N GLY A 99 4.60 -0.80 26.51
CA GLY A 99 3.60 -1.39 27.39
C GLY A 99 4.00 -2.77 27.88
N ARG A 100 3.08 -3.43 28.58
CA ARG A 100 3.24 -4.84 28.94
C ARG A 100 3.22 -5.69 27.67
N ALA A 101 3.91 -6.83 27.72
CA ALA A 101 4.02 -7.73 26.58
C ALA A 101 2.66 -8.20 26.05
N GLU A 102 1.72 -8.54 26.94
CA GLU A 102 0.37 -9.00 26.56
C GLU A 102 -0.45 -7.89 25.89
N ASP A 103 -0.46 -6.68 26.45
CA ASP A 103 -1.20 -5.54 25.90
C ASP A 103 -0.70 -5.16 24.50
N ILE A 104 0.62 -5.16 24.32
CA ILE A 104 1.25 -4.84 23.04
C ILE A 104 1.04 -5.95 22.01
N ALA A 105 1.08 -7.22 22.42
CA ALA A 105 0.79 -8.33 21.52
C ALA A 105 -0.65 -8.24 20.98
N ASN A 106 -1.62 -8.00 21.86
CA ASN A 106 -3.02 -7.82 21.47
C ASN A 106 -3.22 -6.62 20.52
N GLN A 107 -2.56 -5.48 20.80
CA GLN A 107 -2.60 -4.32 19.89
C GLN A 107 -1.97 -4.63 18.53
N ASN A 108 -0.85 -5.36 18.52
CA ASN A 108 -0.21 -5.77 17.27
C ASN A 108 -1.10 -6.68 16.43
N ASP A 109 -1.79 -7.64 17.05
CA ASP A 109 -2.71 -8.54 16.36
C ASP A 109 -3.91 -7.81 15.74
N GLN A 110 -4.45 -6.81 16.45
CA GLN A 110 -5.48 -5.92 15.89
C GLN A 110 -4.96 -5.14 14.68
N LEU A 111 -3.76 -4.57 14.77
CA LEU A 111 -3.15 -3.84 13.64
C LEU A 111 -2.87 -4.75 12.44
N ILE A 112 -2.43 -6.00 12.67
CA ILE A 112 -2.25 -7.00 11.62
C ILE A 112 -3.59 -7.31 10.97
N PHE A 113 -4.65 -7.50 11.77
CA PHE A 113 -5.97 -7.80 11.27
C PHE A 113 -6.50 -6.69 10.36
N GLU A 114 -6.48 -5.44 10.83
CA GLU A 114 -6.99 -4.29 10.09
C GLU A 114 -6.19 -4.01 8.82
N ARG A 115 -4.85 -4.02 8.90
CA ARG A 115 -4.00 -3.55 7.80
C ARG A 115 -3.66 -4.65 6.80
N ARG A 116 -3.71 -5.92 7.20
CA ARG A 116 -3.24 -7.03 6.36
C ARG A 116 -4.31 -8.09 6.13
N THR A 117 -4.96 -8.56 7.19
CA THR A 117 -5.95 -9.65 7.05
C THR A 117 -7.16 -9.19 6.23
N LEU A 118 -7.68 -7.98 6.47
CA LEU A 118 -8.79 -7.42 5.67
C LEU A 118 -8.42 -7.26 4.19
N PHE A 119 -7.23 -6.72 3.91
CA PHE A 119 -6.75 -6.58 2.52
C PHE A 119 -6.54 -7.94 1.85
N PHE A 120 -6.03 -8.93 2.58
CA PHE A 120 -5.85 -10.28 2.06
C PHE A 120 -7.19 -10.97 1.73
N ILE A 121 -8.18 -10.83 2.60
CA ILE A 121 -9.55 -11.31 2.35
C ILE A 121 -10.13 -10.63 1.11
N ASN A 122 -9.96 -9.30 0.99
CA ASN A 122 -10.43 -8.55 -0.17
C ASN A 122 -9.80 -9.03 -1.49
N ILE A 123 -8.51 -9.35 -1.48
CA ILE A 123 -7.81 -9.93 -2.63
C ILE A 123 -8.41 -11.28 -3.02
N ILE A 124 -8.61 -12.19 -2.06
CA ILE A 124 -9.16 -13.52 -2.33
C ILE A 124 -10.56 -13.42 -2.94
N ILE A 125 -11.44 -12.64 -2.33
CA ILE A 125 -12.81 -12.44 -2.82
C ILE A 125 -12.79 -11.86 -4.23
N SER A 126 -12.01 -10.79 -4.45
CA SER A 126 -11.90 -10.14 -5.76
C SER A 126 -11.33 -11.08 -6.82
N PHE A 127 -10.35 -11.91 -6.45
CA PHE A 127 -9.78 -12.90 -7.35
C PHE A 127 -10.80 -13.97 -7.75
N VAL A 128 -11.53 -14.53 -6.79
CA VAL A 128 -12.57 -15.55 -7.07
C VAL A 128 -13.69 -14.97 -7.93
N LEU A 129 -14.21 -13.79 -7.60
CA LEU A 129 -15.25 -13.14 -8.41
C LEU A 129 -14.73 -12.81 -9.81
N GLY A 130 -13.50 -12.30 -9.91
CA GLY A 130 -12.84 -11.99 -11.16
C GLY A 130 -12.66 -13.21 -12.07
N THR A 131 -12.21 -14.33 -11.52
CA THR A 131 -12.05 -15.58 -12.29
C THR A 131 -13.40 -16.14 -12.74
N ILE A 132 -14.42 -16.14 -11.88
CA ILE A 132 -15.77 -16.55 -12.26
C ILE A 132 -16.31 -15.69 -13.40
N GLY A 133 -16.22 -14.36 -13.29
CA GLY A 133 -16.64 -13.44 -14.35
C GLY A 133 -15.88 -13.65 -15.65
N PHE A 134 -14.56 -13.87 -15.57
CA PHE A 134 -13.73 -14.16 -16.73
C PHE A 134 -14.10 -15.50 -17.40
N THR A 135 -14.36 -16.54 -16.61
CA THR A 135 -14.83 -17.84 -17.13
C THR A 135 -16.20 -17.71 -17.78
N ILE A 136 -17.15 -16.99 -17.17
CA ILE A 136 -18.47 -16.73 -17.78
C ILE A 136 -18.31 -16.05 -19.14
N TRP A 137 -17.44 -15.05 -19.23
CA TRP A 137 -17.18 -14.35 -20.49
C TRP A 137 -16.56 -15.26 -21.56
N LEU A 138 -15.67 -16.19 -21.18
CA LEU A 138 -15.11 -17.17 -22.12
C LEU A 138 -16.18 -18.06 -22.74
N PHE A 139 -17.19 -18.47 -21.95
CA PHE A 139 -18.31 -19.29 -22.43
C PHE A 139 -19.40 -18.46 -23.14
N ARG A 140 -19.63 -17.21 -22.73
CA ARG A 140 -20.64 -16.30 -23.29
C ARG A 140 -20.02 -14.97 -23.72
N ARG A 141 -19.28 -15.01 -24.83
CA ARG A 141 -18.58 -13.83 -25.39
C ARG A 141 -19.49 -12.66 -25.79
N GLU A 142 -20.80 -12.91 -25.93
CA GLU A 142 -21.80 -11.88 -26.20
C GLU A 142 -21.91 -10.88 -25.03
N GLU A 143 -21.73 -11.36 -23.79
CA GLU A 143 -21.82 -10.56 -22.58
C GLU A 143 -20.46 -9.93 -22.24
N LYS A 144 -20.05 -8.95 -23.05
CA LYS A 144 -18.76 -8.24 -22.92
C LYS A 144 -18.56 -7.61 -21.53
N ALA A 145 -19.63 -7.36 -20.77
CA ALA A 145 -19.55 -6.80 -19.43
C ALA A 145 -18.75 -7.71 -18.47
N PHE A 146 -18.99 -9.02 -18.48
CA PHE A 146 -18.28 -9.95 -17.59
C PHE A 146 -16.77 -10.03 -17.86
N GLY A 147 -16.35 -9.85 -19.12
CA GLY A 147 -14.92 -9.81 -19.48
C GLY A 147 -14.21 -8.58 -18.89
N TRP A 148 -14.84 -7.41 -18.98
CA TRP A 148 -14.31 -6.19 -18.35
C TRP A 148 -14.33 -6.26 -16.83
N PHE A 149 -15.32 -6.92 -16.22
CA PHE A 149 -15.34 -7.18 -14.78
C PHE A 149 -14.16 -8.06 -14.32
N GLY A 150 -13.88 -9.13 -15.06
CA GLY A 150 -12.73 -10.00 -14.79
C GLY A 150 -11.40 -9.25 -14.87
N LEU A 151 -11.20 -8.45 -15.92
CA LEU A 151 -10.01 -7.60 -16.07
C LEU A 151 -9.88 -6.57 -14.94
N THR A 152 -10.97 -5.91 -14.59
CA THR A 152 -11.02 -4.96 -13.47
C THR A 152 -10.56 -5.63 -12.18
N SER A 153 -11.14 -6.80 -11.87
CA SER A 153 -10.80 -7.56 -10.66
C SER A 153 -9.32 -8.01 -10.66
N PHE A 154 -8.78 -8.38 -11.82
CA PHE A 154 -7.38 -8.77 -11.95
C PHE A 154 -6.41 -7.61 -11.70
N PHE A 155 -6.67 -6.43 -12.29
CA PHE A 155 -5.87 -5.23 -12.03
C PHE A 155 -5.94 -4.78 -10.56
N TRP A 156 -7.12 -4.89 -9.93
CA TRP A 156 -7.28 -4.61 -8.50
C TRP A 156 -6.45 -5.57 -7.64
N VAL A 157 -6.50 -6.87 -7.93
CA VAL A 157 -5.72 -7.89 -7.22
C VAL A 157 -4.22 -7.61 -7.34
N LEU A 158 -3.73 -7.27 -8.54
CA LEU A 158 -2.32 -6.92 -8.74
C LEU A 158 -1.89 -5.68 -7.93
N PHE A 159 -2.72 -4.64 -7.93
CA PHE A 159 -2.50 -3.42 -7.14
C PHE A 159 -2.47 -3.73 -5.63
N ALA A 160 -3.52 -4.39 -5.12
CA ALA A 160 -3.64 -4.73 -3.71
C ALA A 160 -2.55 -5.71 -3.25
N TYR A 161 -2.18 -6.69 -4.09
CA TYR A 161 -1.07 -7.59 -3.80
C TYR A 161 0.26 -6.84 -3.70
N ASN A 162 0.52 -5.89 -4.59
CA ASN A 162 1.74 -5.08 -4.54
C ASN A 162 1.83 -4.23 -3.27
N ILE A 163 0.68 -3.76 -2.75
CA ILE A 163 0.58 -3.05 -1.47
C ILE A 163 0.93 -3.98 -0.29
N ILE A 164 0.48 -5.24 -0.33
CA ILE A 164 0.74 -6.20 0.75
C ILE A 164 2.16 -6.78 0.69
N SER A 165 2.73 -6.92 -0.51
CA SER A 165 4.02 -7.57 -0.71
C SER A 165 5.16 -6.80 -0.02
N THR A 166 5.86 -7.51 0.87
CA THR A 166 7.03 -6.99 1.58
C THR A 166 8.32 -7.08 0.78
N VAL A 167 8.27 -7.76 -0.37
CA VAL A 167 9.39 -7.91 -1.31
C VAL A 167 9.04 -7.14 -2.58
N PRO A 168 9.99 -6.39 -3.16
CA PRO A 168 9.83 -5.78 -4.47
C PRO A 168 9.60 -6.85 -5.54
N ILE A 169 9.00 -6.45 -6.67
CA ILE A 169 8.80 -7.38 -7.78
C ILE A 169 10.19 -7.84 -8.26
N PRO A 170 10.41 -9.15 -8.49
CA PRO A 170 11.70 -9.65 -8.95
C PRO A 170 12.17 -8.86 -10.18
N PHE A 171 13.45 -8.45 -10.19
CA PHE A 171 14.08 -7.64 -11.23
C PHE A 171 13.59 -6.18 -11.34
N THR A 172 12.98 -5.62 -10.30
CA THR A 172 12.57 -4.20 -10.30
C THR A 172 13.14 -3.42 -9.12
N ASP A 173 13.47 -2.16 -9.36
CA ASP A 173 13.85 -1.21 -8.31
C ASP A 173 12.62 -0.75 -7.53
N SER A 174 12.86 -0.13 -6.36
CA SER A 174 11.82 0.46 -5.51
C SER A 174 10.95 1.46 -6.29
N LEU A 175 11.59 2.21 -7.21
CA LEU A 175 10.95 3.23 -8.05
C LEU A 175 10.07 2.62 -9.14
N LEU A 176 10.59 1.62 -9.85
CA LEU A 176 9.85 0.92 -10.91
C LEU A 176 8.66 0.17 -10.33
N THR A 177 8.82 -0.44 -9.16
CA THR A 177 7.72 -1.08 -8.43
C THR A 177 6.59 -0.08 -8.13
N ALA A 178 6.92 1.13 -7.69
CA ALA A 178 5.92 2.18 -7.41
C ALA A 178 5.19 2.66 -8.68
N ARG A 179 5.93 2.86 -9.78
CA ARG A 179 5.35 3.23 -11.10
C ARG A 179 4.38 2.14 -11.58
N LEU A 180 4.81 0.89 -11.56
CA LEU A 180 3.99 -0.26 -11.96
C LEU A 180 2.72 -0.38 -11.11
N ASN A 181 2.83 -0.11 -9.80
CA ASN A 181 1.66 -0.14 -8.92
C ASN A 181 0.60 0.89 -9.36
N LEU A 182 0.99 2.12 -9.69
CA LEU A 182 0.04 3.11 -10.21
C LEU A 182 -0.48 2.76 -11.61
N VAL A 183 0.31 2.13 -12.48
CA VAL A 183 -0.19 1.63 -13.76
C VAL A 183 -1.31 0.61 -13.54
N PHE A 184 -1.19 -0.29 -12.56
CA PHE A 184 -2.27 -1.22 -12.19
C PHE A 184 -3.51 -0.48 -11.68
N LEU A 185 -3.35 0.57 -10.87
CA LEU A 185 -4.47 1.38 -10.38
C LEU A 185 -5.21 2.10 -11.53
N VAL A 186 -4.47 2.75 -12.43
CA VAL A 186 -5.08 3.46 -13.57
C VAL A 186 -5.73 2.45 -14.53
N GLY A 187 -5.14 1.27 -14.71
CA GLY A 187 -5.72 0.17 -15.50
C GLY A 187 -7.01 -0.37 -14.89
N TYR A 188 -7.04 -0.53 -13.57
CA TYR A 188 -8.26 -0.86 -12.82
C TYR A 188 -9.39 0.15 -13.08
N VAL A 189 -9.11 1.44 -12.93
CA VAL A 189 -10.13 2.50 -13.14
C VAL A 189 -10.60 2.51 -14.60
N TYR A 190 -9.70 2.35 -15.56
CA TYR A 190 -10.03 2.24 -16.98
C TYR A 190 -11.01 1.09 -17.25
N CYS A 191 -10.68 -0.12 -16.78
CA CYS A 191 -11.52 -1.30 -16.95
C CYS A 191 -12.86 -1.17 -16.22
N LEU A 192 -12.90 -0.55 -15.04
CA LEU A 192 -14.12 -0.33 -14.27
C LEU A 192 -15.10 0.59 -14.99
N CYS A 193 -14.61 1.68 -15.60
CA CYS A 193 -15.43 2.59 -16.39
C CYS A 193 -16.08 1.86 -17.58
N LEU A 194 -15.29 1.06 -18.31
CA LEU A 194 -15.80 0.26 -19.41
C LEU A 194 -16.80 -0.79 -18.96
N PHE A 195 -16.54 -1.48 -17.84
CA PHE A 195 -17.48 -2.41 -17.23
C PHE A 195 -18.82 -1.72 -16.93
N SER A 196 -18.78 -0.55 -16.29
CA SER A 196 -19.97 0.21 -15.89
C SER A 196 -20.82 0.61 -17.09
N TRP A 197 -20.21 1.10 -18.17
CA TRP A 197 -20.92 1.52 -19.37
C TRP A 197 -21.50 0.34 -20.15
N ARG A 198 -20.74 -0.76 -20.25
CA ARG A 198 -21.21 -1.99 -20.91
C ARG A 198 -22.35 -2.64 -20.12
N PHE A 199 -22.30 -2.63 -18.80
CA PHE A 199 -23.40 -3.07 -17.95
C PHE A 199 -24.65 -2.20 -18.13
N ALA A 200 -24.48 -0.90 -18.31
CA ALA A 200 -25.58 0.02 -18.63
C ALA A 200 -26.14 -0.15 -20.07
N LEU A 201 -25.63 -1.09 -20.88
CA LEU A 201 -25.97 -1.30 -22.29
C LEU A 201 -25.80 -0.04 -23.16
N GLN A 202 -24.95 0.90 -22.74
CA GLN A 202 -24.70 2.14 -23.50
C GLN A 202 -23.27 2.15 -24.03
N HIS A 203 -23.13 2.49 -25.31
CA HIS A 203 -21.84 2.56 -25.96
C HIS A 203 -21.52 4.01 -26.35
N PHE A 204 -20.64 4.63 -25.58
CA PHE A 204 -20.20 6.00 -25.81
C PHE A 204 -18.81 6.02 -26.48
N GLN A 205 -18.80 5.97 -27.81
CA GLN A 205 -17.55 5.88 -28.60
C GLN A 205 -16.56 7.03 -28.32
N TYR A 206 -17.05 8.25 -28.11
CA TYR A 206 -16.19 9.42 -27.83
C TYR A 206 -15.59 9.37 -26.43
N LEU A 207 -16.39 8.97 -25.42
CA LEU A 207 -15.90 8.87 -24.04
C LEU A 207 -14.90 7.73 -23.90
N GLU A 208 -15.11 6.58 -24.56
CA GLU A 208 -14.14 5.47 -24.56
C GLU A 208 -12.79 5.91 -25.14
N ARG A 209 -12.79 6.64 -26.26
CA ARG A 209 -11.56 7.19 -26.87
C ARG A 209 -10.87 8.22 -25.97
N PHE A 210 -11.62 9.13 -25.36
CA PHE A 210 -11.06 10.12 -24.44
C PHE A 210 -10.40 9.46 -23.23
N LEU A 211 -11.05 8.44 -22.67
CA LEU A 211 -10.55 7.70 -21.51
C LEU A 211 -9.29 6.89 -21.85
N LEU A 212 -9.23 6.31 -23.06
CA LEU A 212 -8.03 5.61 -23.56
C LEU A 212 -6.87 6.58 -23.79
N LEU A 213 -7.12 7.74 -24.39
CA LEU A 213 -6.10 8.79 -24.59
C LEU A 213 -5.55 9.26 -23.24
N SER A 214 -6.44 9.57 -22.30
CA SER A 214 -6.06 10.03 -20.97
C SER A 214 -5.30 8.95 -20.19
N PHE A 215 -5.72 7.68 -20.28
CA PHE A 215 -4.97 6.53 -19.75
C PHE A 215 -3.55 6.44 -20.32
N SER A 216 -3.43 6.49 -21.66
CA SER A 216 -2.15 6.39 -22.35
C SER A 216 -1.22 7.54 -21.96
N ILE A 217 -1.73 8.76 -21.87
CA ILE A 217 -0.98 9.93 -21.42
C ILE A 217 -0.49 9.74 -19.99
N CYS A 218 -1.33 9.26 -19.06
CA CYS A 218 -0.90 9.00 -17.69
C CYS A 218 0.19 7.93 -17.58
N VAL A 219 0.07 6.84 -18.34
CA VAL A 219 1.10 5.78 -18.37
C VAL A 219 2.41 6.32 -18.93
N ILE A 220 2.36 7.06 -20.05
CA ILE A 220 3.56 7.69 -20.63
C ILE A 220 4.19 8.67 -19.65
N ALA A 221 3.40 9.51 -18.98
CA ALA A 221 3.88 10.45 -17.99
C ALA A 221 4.57 9.75 -16.80
N LEU A 222 4.05 8.61 -16.33
CA LEU A 222 4.68 7.84 -15.25
C LEU A 222 6.07 7.30 -15.62
N PHE A 223 6.29 6.90 -16.89
CA PHE A 223 7.57 6.37 -17.33
C PHE A 223 8.55 7.47 -17.79
N ALA A 224 8.06 8.53 -18.43
CA ALA A 224 8.87 9.60 -18.99
C ALA A 224 9.33 10.64 -17.95
N THR A 225 8.72 10.67 -16.75
CA THR A 225 9.04 11.70 -15.76
C THR A 225 10.40 11.46 -15.07
N PRO A 226 11.25 12.50 -14.98
CA PRO A 226 12.49 12.48 -14.22
C PRO A 226 12.24 12.27 -12.71
N ILE A 227 13.22 11.67 -12.03
CA ILE A 227 13.15 11.32 -10.60
C ILE A 227 12.82 12.54 -9.72
N ALA A 228 13.27 13.74 -10.09
CA ALA A 228 13.06 14.99 -9.35
C ALA A 228 11.60 15.44 -9.22
N HIS A 229 10.70 14.97 -10.09
CA HIS A 229 9.27 15.31 -10.04
C HIS A 229 8.37 14.10 -9.81
N LEU A 230 8.98 12.95 -9.54
CA LEU A 230 8.25 11.70 -9.48
C LEU A 230 7.19 11.70 -8.39
N ASP A 231 7.46 12.29 -7.22
CA ASP A 231 6.52 12.39 -6.09
C ASP A 231 5.23 13.09 -6.50
N LYS A 232 5.38 14.23 -7.19
CA LYS A 232 4.25 15.01 -7.71
C LYS A 232 3.51 14.23 -8.77
N THR A 233 4.21 13.56 -9.68
CA THR A 233 3.59 12.72 -10.71
C THR A 233 2.80 11.58 -10.09
N LEU A 234 3.36 10.86 -9.12
CA LEU A 234 2.69 9.76 -8.43
C LEU A 234 1.40 10.27 -7.74
N LEU A 235 1.50 11.41 -7.02
CA LEU A 235 0.35 12.01 -6.34
C LEU A 235 -0.72 12.48 -7.34
N ILE A 236 -0.34 13.15 -8.41
CA ILE A 236 -1.27 13.62 -9.46
C ILE A 236 -1.97 12.43 -10.13
N THR A 237 -1.23 11.37 -10.48
CA THR A 237 -1.82 10.17 -11.08
C THR A 237 -2.77 9.46 -10.13
N PHE A 238 -2.44 9.40 -8.83
CA PHE A 238 -3.34 8.85 -7.82
C PHE A 238 -4.63 9.68 -7.69
N LEU A 239 -4.52 11.01 -7.59
CA LEU A 239 -5.69 11.90 -7.52
C LEU A 239 -6.55 11.79 -8.78
N TYR A 240 -5.93 11.74 -9.96
CA TYR A 240 -6.61 11.55 -11.24
C TYR A 240 -7.40 10.25 -11.27
N ALA A 241 -6.80 9.12 -10.85
CA ALA A 241 -7.48 7.83 -10.77
C ALA A 241 -8.70 7.90 -9.83
N GLY A 242 -8.56 8.54 -8.66
CA GLY A 242 -9.64 8.75 -7.70
C GLY A 242 -10.77 9.63 -8.26
N LEU A 243 -10.45 10.72 -8.95
CA LEU A 243 -11.43 11.61 -9.56
C LEU A 243 -12.24 10.90 -10.66
N ILE A 244 -11.58 10.12 -11.52
CA ILE A 244 -12.29 9.35 -12.55
C ILE A 244 -13.19 8.29 -11.93
N PHE A 245 -12.73 7.62 -10.88
CA PHE A 245 -13.55 6.66 -10.15
C PHE A 245 -14.82 7.32 -9.60
N ILE A 246 -14.70 8.46 -8.90
CA ILE A 246 -15.84 9.21 -8.36
C ILE A 246 -16.78 9.67 -9.49
N PHE A 247 -16.22 10.23 -10.57
CA PHE A 247 -16.99 10.67 -11.72
C PHE A 247 -17.79 9.52 -12.34
N ASN A 248 -17.18 8.34 -12.49
CA ASN A 248 -17.86 7.16 -13.02
C ASN A 248 -18.98 6.69 -12.09
N CYS A 249 -18.79 6.70 -10.75
CA CYS A 249 -19.85 6.38 -9.80
C CYS A 249 -21.05 7.32 -9.92
N VAL A 250 -20.81 8.64 -9.96
CA VAL A 250 -21.87 9.66 -10.11
C VAL A 250 -22.57 9.53 -11.46
N PHE A 251 -21.80 9.32 -12.53
CA PHE A 251 -22.33 9.14 -13.88
C PHE A 251 -23.20 7.88 -13.99
N PHE A 252 -22.78 6.78 -13.38
CA PHE A 252 -23.54 5.53 -13.35
C PHE A 252 -24.85 5.69 -12.57
N GLN A 253 -24.82 6.34 -11.40
CA GLN A 253 -26.02 6.66 -10.63
C GLN A 253 -27.00 7.54 -11.42
N TRP A 254 -26.49 8.53 -12.16
CA TRP A 254 -27.30 9.39 -13.01
C TRP A 254 -27.97 8.64 -14.16
N ILE A 255 -27.25 7.73 -14.83
CA ILE A 255 -27.83 6.86 -15.87
C ILE A 255 -28.94 5.97 -15.29
N ALA A 256 -28.70 5.38 -14.12
CA ALA A 256 -29.69 4.53 -13.45
C ALA A 256 -30.96 5.31 -13.09
N PHE A 257 -30.82 6.53 -12.54
CA PHE A 257 -31.95 7.40 -12.24
C PHE A 257 -32.74 7.80 -13.50
N LYS A 258 -32.04 8.11 -14.60
CA LYS A 258 -32.68 8.49 -15.86
C LYS A 258 -33.45 7.34 -16.50
N LYS A 259 -33.00 6.09 -16.36
CA LYS A 259 -33.70 4.90 -16.86
C LYS A 259 -34.84 4.42 -15.95
N GLY A 260 -34.87 4.85 -14.69
CA GLY A 260 -35.94 4.57 -13.74
C GLY A 260 -37.18 5.46 -13.90
N LYS A 261 -37.15 6.44 -14.82
CA LYS A 261 -38.31 7.20 -15.30
C LYS A 261 -38.71 6.71 -16.69
#